data_AF-A0A382EGV8-F1
#
_entry.id   AF-A0A382EGV8-F1
#
_cell.length_a   1.000
_cell.length_b   1.000
_cell.length_c   1.000
_cell.angle_alpha   90.00
_cell.angle_beta   90.00
_cell.angle_gamma   90.00
#
_symmetry.space_group_name_H-M   'P 1'
#
loop_
_entity.id
_entity.type
_entity.pdbx_description
1 polymer ?
#
loop_
_entity_poly.entity_id
_entity_poly.type
_entity_poly.pdbx_seq_one_letter_code
_entity_poly.pdbx_strand_id
1 'polypeptide(L)'
;MKHFLIVILVLTLQSSAADWTQFRGPLGNGVSTDRNLPTKLSEDNLKWSVTLPGRGLSGALVLGDKIVLTCSSGPTQTRLHMIALNAGNGSVMWH
;
A
#
# COMPACT_ATOMS: atom_id res chain seq x y z
N MET A 1 0.05 -32.13 -34.24
CA MET A 1 -0.99 -31.49 -33.39
C MET A 1 -0.85 -31.90 -31.91
N LYS A 2 0.36 -31.81 -31.33
CA LYS A 2 0.65 -32.17 -29.92
C LYS A 2 1.52 -31.15 -29.18
N HIS A 3 1.98 -30.12 -29.88
CA HIS A 3 2.87 -29.08 -29.35
C HIS A 3 2.17 -27.71 -29.21
N PHE A 4 0.94 -27.57 -29.71
CA PHE A 4 0.17 -26.33 -29.63
C PHE A 4 -0.49 -26.11 -28.25
N LEU A 5 -0.43 -27.12 -27.37
CA LEU A 5 -1.02 -27.09 -26.03
C LEU A 5 -0.02 -26.72 -24.92
N ILE A 6 1.24 -26.39 -25.26
CA ILE A 6 2.31 -26.06 -24.28
C ILE A 6 2.43 -24.53 -24.08
N VAL A 7 1.54 -23.73 -24.68
CA VAL A 7 1.62 -22.24 -24.65
C VAL A 7 0.52 -21.61 -23.78
N ILE A 8 -0.06 -22.36 -22.85
CA ILE A 8 -1.01 -21.82 -21.85
C ILE A 8 -0.57 -22.25 -20.46
N LEU A 9 0.55 -21.69 -19.99
CA LEU A 9 0.79 -21.51 -18.56
C LEU A 9 1.95 -20.53 -18.34
N VAL A 10 1.85 -19.33 -18.90
CA VAL A 10 2.56 -18.20 -18.29
C VAL A 10 1.82 -17.96 -16.97
N LEU A 11 2.27 -18.63 -15.90
CA LEU A 11 1.89 -18.26 -14.54
C LEU A 11 2.18 -16.77 -14.43
N THR A 12 1.13 -15.97 -14.31
CA THR A 12 1.26 -14.63 -13.75
C THR A 12 1.78 -14.82 -12.34
N LEU A 13 3.10 -14.77 -12.17
CA LEU A 13 3.75 -14.57 -10.88
C LEU A 13 3.26 -13.22 -10.39
N GLN A 14 2.12 -13.20 -9.70
CA GLN A 14 1.74 -12.05 -8.91
C GLN A 14 2.79 -11.95 -7.82
N SER A 15 3.74 -11.05 -8.02
CA SER A 15 4.62 -10.57 -6.98
C SER A 15 3.74 -9.98 -5.89
N SER A 16 3.35 -10.79 -4.91
CA SER A 16 2.72 -10.28 -3.69
C SER A 16 3.82 -9.62 -2.88
N ALA A 17 3.70 -8.30 -2.69
CA ALA A 17 4.44 -7.66 -1.62
C ALA A 17 4.06 -8.34 -0.29
N ALA A 18 5.00 -8.39 0.65
CA ALA A 18 4.70 -8.88 1.99
C ALA A 18 3.80 -7.87 2.71
N ASP A 19 2.80 -8.37 3.44
CA ASP A 19 1.92 -7.51 4.23
C ASP A 19 2.69 -6.77 5.33
N TRP A 20 2.29 -5.54 5.58
CA TRP A 20 2.77 -4.69 6.65
C TRP A 20 1.65 -4.52 7.68
N THR A 21 1.42 -5.55 8.48
CA THR A 21 0.20 -5.74 9.28
C THR A 21 0.14 -4.95 10.58
N GLN A 22 1.23 -4.29 10.99
CA GLN A 22 1.31 -3.55 12.26
C GLN A 22 2.34 -2.41 12.21
N PHE A 23 2.38 -1.60 13.27
CA PHE A 23 3.41 -0.59 13.44
C PHE A 23 4.79 -1.26 13.40
N ARG A 24 5.70 -0.71 12.57
CA ARG A 24 7.03 -1.29 12.31
C ARG A 24 7.03 -2.66 11.63
N GLY A 25 5.93 -3.05 10.99
CA GLY A 25 5.90 -4.16 10.03
C GLY A 25 5.71 -5.53 10.66
N PRO A 26 5.73 -6.60 9.86
CA PRO A 26 5.34 -7.94 10.30
C PRO A 26 6.17 -8.45 11.49
N LEU A 27 7.42 -8.02 11.60
CA LEU A 27 8.34 -8.38 12.69
C LEU A 27 8.45 -7.29 13.79
N GLY A 28 7.74 -6.17 13.67
CA GLY A 28 7.77 -5.06 14.64
C GLY A 28 9.11 -4.31 14.73
N ASN A 29 10.05 -4.57 13.83
CA ASN A 29 11.42 -4.01 13.86
C ASN A 29 11.65 -2.84 12.88
N GLY A 30 10.70 -2.57 11.98
CA GLY A 30 10.74 -1.47 11.02
C GLY A 30 11.64 -1.73 9.81
N VAL A 31 11.95 -3.00 9.52
CA VAL A 31 12.87 -3.38 8.44
C VAL A 31 12.11 -4.09 7.32
N SER A 32 12.25 -3.58 6.09
CA SER A 32 11.84 -4.29 4.86
C SER A 32 13.01 -5.09 4.29
N THR A 33 12.71 -6.20 3.61
CA THR A 33 13.67 -6.98 2.81
C THR A 33 13.85 -6.44 1.39
N ASP A 34 13.05 -5.44 1.00
CA ASP A 34 13.10 -4.84 -0.33
C ASP A 34 14.45 -4.17 -0.60
N ARG A 35 14.86 -4.20 -1.87
CA ARG A 35 16.14 -3.67 -2.34
C ARG A 35 15.92 -2.69 -3.47
N ASN A 36 16.95 -1.90 -3.78
CA ASN A 36 16.94 -0.92 -4.87
C ASN A 36 15.81 0.12 -4.76
N LEU A 37 15.41 0.45 -3.52
CA LEU A 37 14.44 1.51 -3.25
C LEU A 37 15.08 2.88 -3.49
N PRO A 38 14.32 3.88 -3.97
CA PRO A 38 14.81 5.24 -4.11
C PRO A 38 15.17 5.82 -2.73
N THR A 39 16.38 6.37 -2.60
CA THR A 39 16.84 7.02 -1.36
C THR A 39 16.48 8.49 -1.27
N LYS A 40 15.95 9.06 -2.36
CA LYS A 40 15.40 10.42 -2.44
C LYS A 40 14.04 10.34 -3.13
N LEU A 41 13.04 11.01 -2.57
CA LEU A 41 11.72 11.11 -3.18
C LEU A 41 11.64 12.38 -4.05
N SER A 42 11.10 12.25 -5.26
CA SER A 42 10.83 13.34 -6.20
C SER A 42 9.57 13.03 -7.01
N GLU A 43 9.09 13.99 -7.80
CA GLU A 43 7.95 13.77 -8.70
C GLU A 43 8.21 12.62 -9.70
N ASP A 44 9.47 12.44 -10.13
CA ASP A 44 9.84 11.40 -11.10
C ASP A 44 9.71 9.97 -10.55
N ASN A 45 9.74 9.78 -9.23
CA ASN A 45 9.69 8.46 -8.60
C ASN A 45 8.51 8.26 -7.64
N LEU A 46 7.70 9.30 -7.45
CA LEU A 46 6.44 9.22 -6.72
C LEU A 46 5.42 8.47 -7.57
N LYS A 47 4.92 7.32 -7.07
CA LYS A 47 3.93 6.53 -7.79
C LYS A 47 2.55 7.17 -7.80
N TRP A 48 2.14 7.73 -6.68
CA TRP A 48 0.88 8.44 -6.50
C TRP A 48 0.90 9.21 -5.17
N SER A 49 -0.02 10.15 -5.03
CA SER A 49 -0.31 10.87 -3.79
C SER A 49 -1.81 11.11 -3.71
N VAL A 50 -2.35 11.12 -2.49
CA VAL A 50 -3.77 11.38 -2.25
C VAL A 50 -3.94 12.29 -1.03
N THR A 51 -4.85 13.23 -1.13
CA THR A 51 -5.24 14.09 0.00
C THR A 51 -6.14 13.30 0.94
N LEU A 52 -5.74 13.20 2.21
CA LEU A 52 -6.58 12.64 3.25
C LEU A 52 -7.65 13.65 3.71
N PRO A 53 -8.82 13.19 4.16
CA PRO A 53 -9.90 14.06 4.66
C PRO A 53 -9.60 14.69 6.03
N GLY A 54 -8.38 14.52 6.53
CA GLY A 54 -7.94 14.96 7.84
C GLY A 54 -6.43 14.78 8.03
N ARG A 55 -5.94 15.12 9.21
CA ARG A 55 -4.54 14.98 9.59
C ARG A 55 -4.21 13.49 9.82
N GLY A 56 -3.27 12.95 9.03
CA GLY A 56 -2.73 11.61 9.21
C GLY A 56 -1.72 11.57 10.37
N LEU A 57 -1.99 10.74 11.38
CA LEU A 57 -1.12 10.57 12.56
C LEU A 57 -0.74 9.10 12.81
N SER A 58 -1.36 8.18 12.07
CA SER A 58 -1.13 6.74 12.19
C SER A 58 -0.02 6.28 11.25
N GLY A 59 0.51 5.09 11.51
CA GLY A 59 1.21 4.31 10.50
C GLY A 59 0.21 3.68 9.53
N ALA A 60 0.64 3.46 8.29
CA ALA A 60 -0.14 2.72 7.31
C ALA A 60 0.03 1.21 7.50
N LEU A 61 -1.07 0.48 7.33
CA LEU A 61 -1.06 -0.97 7.16
C LEU A 61 -1.11 -1.30 5.66
N VAL A 62 -0.32 -2.27 5.22
CA VAL A 62 -0.41 -2.81 3.86
C VAL A 62 -0.94 -4.24 3.96
N LEU A 63 -2.06 -4.52 3.29
CA LEU A 63 -2.74 -5.81 3.28
C LEU A 63 -3.13 -6.16 1.85
N GLY A 64 -2.35 -7.00 1.19
CA GLY A 64 -2.49 -7.32 -0.22
C GLY A 64 -2.47 -6.07 -1.09
N ASP A 65 -3.59 -5.74 -1.73
CA ASP A 65 -3.76 -4.57 -2.59
C ASP A 65 -4.25 -3.32 -1.87
N LYS A 66 -4.30 -3.33 -0.53
CA LYS A 66 -4.86 -2.25 0.29
C LYS A 66 -3.83 -1.57 1.15
N ILE A 67 -3.98 -0.27 1.28
CA ILE A 67 -3.35 0.54 2.32
C ILE A 67 -4.45 1.02 3.25
N VAL A 68 -4.41 0.59 4.52
CA VAL A 68 -5.39 0.98 5.54
C VAL A 68 -4.72 1.91 6.54
N LEU A 69 -5.35 3.06 6.81
CA LEU A 69 -4.85 4.02 7.78
C LEU A 69 -5.99 4.80 8.45
N THR A 70 -5.65 5.51 9.52
CA THR A 70 -6.55 6.44 10.19
C THR A 70 -6.07 7.88 10.11
N CYS A 71 -7.02 8.80 10.02
CA CYS A 71 -6.76 10.23 10.12
C CYS A 71 -7.86 10.91 10.94
N SER A 72 -7.55 12.08 11.50
CA SER A 72 -8.50 12.86 12.30
C SER A 72 -8.87 14.17 11.62
N SER A 73 -10.11 14.62 11.77
CA SER A 73 -10.58 15.90 11.21
C SER A 73 -11.44 16.71 12.19
N GLY A 74 -11.86 17.88 11.74
CA GLY A 74 -12.64 18.86 12.51
C GLY A 74 -11.76 19.85 13.27
N PRO A 75 -12.36 20.93 13.83
CA PRO A 75 -11.61 21.98 14.52
C PRO A 75 -10.74 21.47 15.68
N THR A 76 -11.22 20.44 16.37
CA THR A 76 -10.57 19.84 17.54
C THR A 76 -9.96 18.46 17.27
N GLN A 77 -9.95 17.99 16.01
CA GLN A 77 -9.37 16.69 15.61
C GLN A 77 -10.03 15.46 16.29
N THR A 78 -11.29 15.57 16.70
CA THR A 78 -12.03 14.50 17.40
C THR A 78 -12.79 13.56 16.47
N ARG A 79 -12.93 13.89 15.18
CA ARG A 79 -13.56 13.00 14.22
C ARG A 79 -12.51 12.04 13.64
N LEU A 80 -12.55 10.78 14.09
CA LEU A 80 -11.71 9.72 13.53
C LEU A 80 -12.29 9.21 12.20
N HIS A 81 -11.41 9.01 11.24
CA HIS A 81 -11.69 8.34 9.98
C HIS A 81 -10.84 7.07 9.87
N MET A 82 -11.39 6.04 9.23
CA MET A 82 -10.68 4.86 8.81
C MET A 82 -10.83 4.74 7.31
N ILE A 83 -9.73 4.60 6.57
CA ILE A 83 -9.74 4.67 5.11
C ILE A 83 -8.93 3.50 4.57
N ALA A 84 -9.44 2.85 3.53
CA ALA A 84 -8.63 2.00 2.67
C ALA A 84 -8.43 2.63 1.30
N LEU A 85 -7.18 2.59 0.85
CA LEU A 85 -6.75 3.00 -0.47
C LEU A 85 -6.27 1.78 -1.24
N ASN A 86 -6.47 1.75 -2.55
CA ASN A 86 -5.81 0.78 -3.40
C ASN A 86 -4.31 1.09 -3.46
N ALA A 87 -3.46 0.13 -3.11
CA ALA A 87 -2.02 0.31 -3.02
C ALA A 87 -1.35 0.66 -4.36
N GLY A 88 -1.94 0.24 -5.48
CA GLY A 88 -1.39 0.46 -6.81
C GLY A 88 -1.56 1.89 -7.33
N ASN A 89 -2.65 2.57 -6.96
CA ASN A 89 -3.01 3.87 -7.56
C ASN A 89 -3.52 4.92 -6.56
N GLY A 90 -3.64 4.60 -5.28
CA GLY A 90 -4.12 5.51 -4.24
C GLY A 90 -5.63 5.79 -4.25
N SER A 91 -6.43 5.12 -5.09
CA SER A 91 -7.88 5.34 -5.13
C SER A 91 -8.55 4.86 -3.86
N VAL A 92 -9.51 5.62 -3.33
CA VAL A 92 -10.29 5.22 -2.15
C VAL A 92 -11.10 3.98 -2.47
N MET A 93 -10.92 2.91 -1.69
CA MET A 93 -11.72 1.69 -1.74
C MET A 93 -12.94 1.79 -0.82
N TRP A 94 -12.74 2.34 0.38
CA TRP A 94 -13.79 2.66 1.35
C TRP A 94 -13.30 3.72 2.35
N HIS A 95 -14.26 4.41 2.96
CA HIS A 95 -14.07 5.48 3.95
C HIS A 95 -15.27 5.54 4.91
#